data_AF-A0A258HBU9-F1
#
_entry.id   AF-A0A258HBU9-F1
#
_cell.length_a   1.000
_cell.length_b   1.000
_cell.length_c   1.000
_cell.angle_alpha   90.00
_cell.angle_beta   90.00
_cell.angle_gamma   90.00
#
_symmetry.space_group_name_H-M   'P 1'
#
loop_
_entity.id
_entity.type
_entity.pdbx_description
1 polymer ?
#
loop_
_entity_poly.entity_id
_entity_poly.type
_entity_poly.pdbx_seq_one_letter_code
_entity_poly.pdbx_strand_id
1 'polypeptide(L)'
;MDDQATNTGRQVVPEAVWETVKADYLAGLSGPDCCRRHGVSLSALRNRAAREGWRRSDQPWIPPQSLDPWDEGRILEERICGNLDLIEWGELSGVAEGRMMRAVLRGDSAEFMRWHKVAEIIEVREAELRRWAEEEEVRKFHIRQRARDIEAEEAEPDSGDYLDSEFAESLEEQGPVRGFRITRDGELVRVKPREVDDADLSSPSLGDEEEAGPG
;
A
#
# COMPACT_ATOMS: atom_id res chain seq x y z
N MET A 1 -11.81 -23.51 -59.79
CA MET A 1 -12.56 -22.24 -59.80
C MET A 1 -12.99 -22.06 -58.34
N ASP A 2 -12.32 -21.27 -57.51
CA ASP A 2 -11.51 -20.09 -57.80
C ASP A 2 -10.31 -19.93 -56.86
N ASP A 3 -9.27 -19.39 -57.48
CA ASP A 3 -7.94 -19.07 -56.98
C ASP A 3 -7.98 -17.66 -56.38
N GLN A 4 -7.77 -17.51 -55.07
CA GLN A 4 -7.55 -16.21 -54.42
C GLN A 4 -6.16 -16.24 -53.77
N ALA A 5 -5.14 -16.21 -54.63
CA ALA A 5 -3.82 -15.72 -54.26
C ALA A 5 -3.96 -14.34 -53.59
N THR A 6 -3.80 -14.28 -52.27
CA THR A 6 -3.64 -13.00 -51.56
C THR A 6 -2.30 -12.43 -51.98
N ASN A 7 -2.35 -11.62 -53.02
CA ASN A 7 -1.29 -10.79 -53.53
C ASN A 7 -0.70 -9.98 -52.37
N THR A 8 0.37 -10.49 -51.77
CA THR A 8 1.22 -9.78 -50.79
C THR A 8 2.05 -8.75 -51.55
N GLY A 9 1.36 -7.89 -52.29
CA GLY A 9 1.92 -6.73 -52.94
C GLY A 9 2.49 -5.84 -51.85
N ARG A 10 3.77 -5.52 -51.97
CA ARG A 10 4.46 -4.54 -51.13
C ARG A 10 3.63 -3.26 -51.09
N GLN A 11 2.84 -3.05 -50.04
CA GLN A 11 2.06 -1.83 -49.88
C GLN A 11 3.03 -0.66 -49.83
N VAL A 12 2.94 0.20 -50.84
CA VAL A 12 3.70 1.45 -50.87
C VAL A 12 2.98 2.40 -49.92
N VAL A 13 3.63 2.66 -48.78
CA VAL A 13 3.16 3.62 -47.78
C VAL A 13 3.09 5.01 -48.44
N PRO A 14 1.94 5.70 -48.41
CA PRO A 14 1.79 7.03 -49.01
C PRO A 14 2.76 8.06 -48.41
N GLU A 15 3.12 9.07 -49.20
CA GLU A 15 4.08 10.10 -48.79
C GLU A 15 3.61 10.91 -47.57
N ALA A 16 2.30 11.19 -47.48
CA ALA A 16 1.72 11.88 -46.31
C ALA A 16 1.94 11.12 -44.99
N VAL A 17 1.97 9.78 -45.04
CA VAL A 17 2.28 8.94 -43.87
C VAL A 17 3.76 9.06 -43.52
N TRP A 18 4.64 9.09 -44.52
CA TRP A 18 6.08 9.28 -44.30
C TRP A 18 6.42 10.63 -43.68
N GLU A 19 5.73 11.71 -44.06
CA GLU A 19 5.90 13.02 -43.41
C GLU A 19 5.47 12.98 -41.93
N THR A 20 4.40 12.27 -41.62
CA THR A 20 3.97 12.08 -40.22
C THR A 20 4.97 11.24 -39.42
N VAL A 21 5.46 10.15 -40.03
CA VAL A 21 6.52 9.28 -39.46
C VAL A 21 7.79 10.10 -39.19
N LYS A 22 8.19 10.95 -40.14
CA LYS A 22 9.36 11.82 -40.03
C LYS A 22 9.20 12.82 -38.90
N ALA A 23 8.05 13.49 -38.83
CA ALA A 23 7.75 14.45 -37.76
C ALA A 23 7.85 13.78 -36.38
N ASP A 24 7.24 12.61 -36.20
CA ASP A 24 7.32 11.86 -34.96
C ASP A 24 8.74 11.38 -34.64
N TYR A 25 9.45 10.83 -35.63
CA TYR A 25 10.82 10.37 -35.46
C TYR A 25 11.74 11.52 -35.06
N LEU A 26 11.63 12.69 -35.70
CA LEU A 26 12.44 13.87 -35.37
C LEU A 26 11.98 14.57 -34.09
N ALA A 27 10.72 14.41 -33.68
CA ALA A 27 10.25 14.83 -32.36
C ALA A 27 10.81 13.96 -31.22
N GLY A 28 11.47 12.85 -31.55
CA GLY A 28 12.21 12.01 -30.61
C GLY A 28 11.51 10.68 -30.27
N LEU A 29 10.43 10.30 -30.96
CA LEU A 29 9.90 8.94 -30.84
C LEU A 29 10.95 7.92 -31.28
N SER A 30 11.01 6.78 -30.59
CA SER A 30 11.93 5.71 -30.98
C SER A 30 11.54 5.09 -32.33
N GLY A 31 12.50 4.53 -33.06
CA GLY A 31 12.23 3.84 -34.33
C GLY A 31 11.16 2.74 -34.20
N PRO A 32 11.25 1.83 -33.21
CA PRO A 32 10.19 0.85 -32.94
C PRO A 32 8.83 1.47 -32.63
N ASP A 33 8.76 2.57 -31.88
CA ASP A 33 7.50 3.26 -31.57
C ASP A 33 6.89 3.90 -32.82
N CYS A 34 7.70 4.56 -33.65
CA CYS A 34 7.25 5.08 -34.95
C CYS A 34 6.66 3.97 -35.82
N CYS A 35 7.31 2.81 -35.83
CA CYS A 35 6.84 1.64 -36.60
C CYS A 35 5.50 1.12 -36.10
N ARG A 36 5.33 0.98 -34.77
CA ARG A 36 4.06 0.58 -34.16
C ARG A 36 2.95 1.58 -34.44
N ARG A 37 3.24 2.88 -34.30
CA ARG A 37 2.25 3.95 -34.44
C ARG A 37 1.73 4.09 -35.88
N HIS A 38 2.60 3.94 -36.86
CA HIS A 38 2.29 4.21 -38.27
C HIS A 38 2.15 2.96 -39.14
N GLY A 39 2.30 1.76 -38.57
CA GLY A 39 2.21 0.50 -39.30
C GLY A 39 3.33 0.30 -40.35
N VAL A 40 4.48 0.97 -40.17
CA VAL A 40 5.64 0.83 -41.07
C VAL A 40 6.65 -0.16 -40.50
N SER A 41 7.36 -0.89 -41.36
CA SER A 41 8.42 -1.80 -40.90
C SER A 41 9.68 -1.04 -40.52
N LEU A 42 10.42 -1.56 -39.52
CA LEU A 42 11.66 -0.95 -39.05
C LEU A 42 12.73 -0.84 -40.14
N SER A 43 12.79 -1.83 -41.04
CA SER A 43 13.68 -1.81 -42.20
C SER A 43 13.29 -0.71 -43.20
N ALA A 44 11.99 -0.50 -43.45
CA ALA A 44 11.52 0.58 -44.32
C ALA A 44 11.84 1.95 -43.73
N LEU A 45 11.59 2.13 -42.43
CA LEU A 45 11.93 3.35 -41.70
C LEU A 45 13.43 3.66 -41.77
N ARG A 46 14.30 2.68 -41.48
CA ARG A 46 15.76 2.85 -41.54
C ARG A 46 16.26 3.21 -42.94
N ASN A 47 15.75 2.52 -43.97
CA ASN A 47 16.12 2.81 -45.36
C ASN A 47 15.69 4.22 -45.79
N ARG A 48 14.48 4.63 -45.39
CA ARG A 48 13.95 5.96 -45.68
C ARG A 48 14.75 7.04 -44.96
N ALA A 49 15.00 6.86 -43.66
CA ALA A 49 15.82 7.74 -42.83
C ALA A 49 17.24 7.92 -43.39
N ALA A 50 17.88 6.84 -43.85
CA ALA A 50 19.20 6.91 -44.48
C ALA A 50 19.17 7.69 -45.80
N ARG A 51 18.15 7.47 -46.64
CA ARG A 51 18.01 8.15 -47.94
C ARG A 51 17.72 9.64 -47.80
N GLU A 52 16.94 10.03 -46.81
CA GLU A 52 16.52 11.41 -46.57
C GLU A 52 17.34 12.12 -45.50
N GLY A 53 18.34 11.45 -44.94
CA GLY A 53 19.27 12.03 -43.98
C GLY A 53 18.67 12.32 -42.61
N TRP A 54 17.64 11.59 -42.16
CA TRP A 54 17.08 11.77 -40.83
C TRP A 54 18.07 11.21 -39.79
N ARG A 55 18.78 12.08 -39.08
CA ARG A 55 19.76 11.64 -38.10
C ARG A 55 19.16 11.60 -36.71
N ARG A 56 19.63 10.64 -35.91
CA ARG A 56 19.30 10.58 -34.49
C ARG A 56 19.85 11.79 -33.71
N SER A 57 20.89 12.45 -34.22
CA SER A 57 21.43 13.70 -33.67
C SER A 57 20.49 14.89 -33.83
N ASP A 58 19.56 14.83 -34.79
CA ASP A 58 18.61 15.91 -35.05
C ASP A 58 17.37 15.80 -34.16
N GLN A 59 17.24 14.67 -33.44
CA GLN A 59 16.23 14.51 -32.41
C GLN A 59 16.58 15.36 -31.20
N PRO A 60 15.59 15.92 -30.49
CA PRO A 60 15.84 16.52 -29.20
C PRO A 60 16.52 15.48 -28.30
N TRP A 61 17.51 15.93 -27.52
CA TRP A 61 18.13 15.05 -26.53
C TRP A 61 17.06 14.62 -25.53
N ILE A 62 16.75 13.33 -25.55
CA ILE A 62 15.82 12.71 -24.62
C ILE A 62 16.65 12.07 -23.51
N PRO A 63 16.40 12.41 -22.23
CA PRO A 63 17.07 11.75 -21.14
C PRO A 63 16.78 10.24 -21.20
N PRO A 64 17.77 9.38 -20.91
CA PRO A 64 17.63 7.91 -21.03
C PRO A 64 16.48 7.28 -20.22
N GLN A 65 15.80 8.06 -19.37
CA GLN A 65 14.69 7.66 -18.51
C GLN A 65 13.37 8.31 -18.91
N SER A 66 13.27 8.98 -20.07
CA SER A 66 11.99 9.55 -20.47
C SER A 66 11.00 8.41 -20.74
N LEU A 67 9.94 8.38 -19.94
CA LEU A 67 8.84 7.46 -20.12
C LEU A 67 8.10 7.75 -21.43
N ASP A 68 7.45 6.74 -21.98
CA ASP A 68 6.54 6.90 -23.13
C ASP A 68 5.48 7.98 -22.78
N PRO A 69 5.14 8.91 -23.69
CA PRO A 69 4.04 9.86 -23.46
C PRO A 69 2.72 9.21 -23.03
N TRP A 70 2.47 7.96 -23.42
CA TRP A 70 1.28 7.19 -23.08
C TRP A 70 1.50 6.21 -21.92
N ASP A 71 2.58 6.37 -21.17
CA ASP A 71 2.88 5.55 -20.01
C ASP A 71 1.86 5.79 -18.89
N GLU A 72 1.34 4.72 -18.30
CA GLU A 72 0.30 4.76 -17.27
C GLU A 72 0.79 5.53 -16.03
N GLY A 73 2.08 5.42 -15.69
CA GLY A 73 2.68 6.15 -14.58
C GLY A 73 2.71 7.65 -14.83
N ARG A 74 2.93 8.06 -16.08
CA ARG A 74 2.87 9.47 -16.47
C ARG A 74 1.44 10.01 -16.41
N ILE A 75 0.47 9.25 -16.93
CA ILE A 75 -0.96 9.61 -16.88
C ILE A 75 -1.43 9.72 -15.42
N LEU A 76 -1.01 8.78 -14.57
CA LEU A 76 -1.30 8.78 -13.14
C LEU A 76 -0.72 10.02 -12.45
N GLU A 77 0.56 10.33 -12.70
CA GLU A 77 1.24 11.51 -12.14
C GLU A 77 0.57 12.83 -12.55
N GLU A 78 0.19 12.96 -13.83
CA GLU A 78 -0.56 14.12 -14.34
C GLU A 78 -1.93 14.26 -13.67
N ARG A 79 -2.64 13.13 -13.43
CA ARG A 79 -3.96 13.14 -12.79
C ARG A 79 -3.90 13.59 -11.32
N ILE A 80 -2.89 13.15 -10.57
CA ILE A 80 -2.74 13.47 -9.15
C ILE A 80 -2.02 14.81 -8.91
N CYS A 81 -1.46 15.43 -9.96
CA CYS A 81 -0.69 16.68 -9.87
C CYS A 81 0.43 16.63 -8.83
N GLY A 82 1.11 15.48 -8.69
CA GLY A 82 2.16 15.24 -7.70
C GLY A 82 1.68 15.04 -6.25
N ASN A 83 0.36 15.05 -5.98
CA ASN A 83 -0.16 14.74 -4.66
C ASN A 83 -0.24 13.21 -4.45
N LEU A 84 0.74 12.65 -3.76
CA LEU A 84 0.85 11.21 -3.51
C LEU A 84 -0.27 10.67 -2.61
N ASP A 85 -0.91 11.52 -1.80
CA ASP A 85 -2.01 11.10 -0.92
C ASP A 85 -3.27 10.71 -1.69
N LEU A 86 -3.33 11.06 -2.98
CA LEU A 86 -4.42 10.70 -3.89
C LEU A 86 -4.17 9.38 -4.63
N ILE A 87 -3.04 8.72 -4.40
CA ILE A 87 -2.71 7.46 -5.07
C ILE A 87 -3.16 6.28 -4.21
N GLU A 88 -3.94 5.37 -4.81
CA GLU A 88 -4.18 4.07 -4.21
C GLU A 88 -3.10 3.05 -4.61
N TRP A 89 -2.75 2.13 -3.71
CA TRP A 89 -1.70 1.12 -3.96
C TRP A 89 -2.01 0.23 -5.18
N GLY A 90 -3.29 -0.10 -5.42
CA GLY A 90 -3.70 -0.87 -6.59
C GLY A 90 -3.41 -0.16 -7.91
N GLU A 91 -3.41 1.17 -7.93
CA GLU A 91 -3.09 1.95 -9.13
C GLU A 91 -1.58 1.89 -9.44
N LEU A 92 -0.73 1.87 -8.41
CA LEU A 92 0.70 1.64 -8.58
C LEU A 92 0.98 0.24 -9.13
N SER A 93 0.23 -0.77 -8.67
CA SER A 93 0.33 -2.12 -9.24
C SER A 93 -0.07 -2.12 -10.72
N GLY A 94 -1.20 -1.50 -11.06
CA GLY A 94 -1.67 -1.40 -12.45
C GLY A 94 -0.67 -0.70 -13.38
N VAL A 95 0.06 0.31 -12.91
CA VAL A 95 1.15 0.94 -13.68
C VAL A 95 2.28 -0.07 -13.95
N ALA A 96 2.70 -0.82 -12.92
CA ALA A 96 3.76 -1.81 -13.06
C ALA A 96 3.35 -2.95 -14.00
N GLU A 97 2.11 -3.43 -13.90
CA GLU A 97 1.53 -4.42 -14.80
C GLU A 97 1.46 -3.94 -16.25
N GLY A 98 1.03 -2.70 -16.49
CA GLY A 98 0.98 -2.11 -17.83
C GLY A 98 2.37 -2.07 -18.49
N ARG A 99 3.39 -1.66 -17.73
CA ARG A 99 4.79 -1.65 -18.19
C ARG A 99 5.31 -3.07 -18.42
N MET A 100 4.99 -4.01 -17.54
CA MET A 100 5.29 -5.43 -17.68
C MET A 100 4.69 -6.01 -18.97
N MET A 101 3.39 -5.79 -19.22
CA MET A 101 2.70 -6.27 -20.43
C MET A 101 3.30 -5.67 -21.70
N ARG A 102 3.63 -4.37 -21.71
CA ARG A 102 4.32 -3.76 -22.85
C ARG A 102 5.71 -4.35 -23.08
N ALA A 103 6.46 -4.67 -22.03
CA ALA A 103 7.74 -5.34 -22.16
C ALA A 103 7.60 -6.72 -22.81
N VAL A 104 6.57 -7.50 -22.42
CA VAL A 104 6.23 -8.78 -23.08
C VAL A 104 5.95 -8.58 -24.56
N LEU A 105 5.13 -7.60 -24.92
CA LEU A 105 4.80 -7.30 -26.32
C LEU A 105 6.02 -6.85 -27.14
N ARG A 106 7.03 -6.24 -26.50
CA ARG A 106 8.32 -5.87 -27.12
C ARG A 106 9.33 -7.02 -27.16
N GLY A 107 9.08 -8.11 -26.44
CA GLY A 107 10.02 -9.22 -26.28
C GLY A 107 11.22 -8.90 -25.37
N ASP A 108 11.10 -7.89 -24.49
CA ASP A 108 12.15 -7.53 -23.53
C ASP A 108 11.92 -8.27 -22.21
N SER A 109 12.57 -9.43 -22.07
CA SER A 109 12.45 -10.26 -20.86
C SER A 109 13.06 -9.61 -19.62
N ALA A 110 14.11 -8.80 -19.77
CA ALA A 110 14.74 -8.14 -18.64
C ALA A 110 13.85 -7.01 -18.11
N GLU A 111 13.22 -6.24 -18.99
CA GLU A 111 12.24 -5.22 -18.62
C GLU A 111 10.99 -5.83 -18.00
N PHE A 112 10.49 -6.93 -18.56
CA PHE A 112 9.40 -7.70 -17.97
C PHE A 112 9.71 -8.11 -16.53
N MET A 113 10.86 -8.76 -16.28
CA MET A 113 11.20 -9.25 -14.95
C MET A 113 11.35 -8.11 -13.93
N ARG A 114 11.87 -6.95 -14.34
CA ARG A 114 11.95 -5.77 -13.46
C ARG A 114 10.56 -5.31 -13.03
N TRP A 115 9.64 -5.11 -13.97
CA TRP A 115 8.30 -4.62 -13.66
C TRP A 115 7.43 -5.66 -12.96
N HIS A 116 7.58 -6.94 -13.30
CA HIS A 116 6.95 -8.04 -12.58
C HIS A 116 7.34 -8.01 -11.10
N LYS A 117 8.62 -7.82 -10.79
CA LYS A 117 9.06 -7.75 -9.39
C LYS A 117 8.46 -6.54 -8.64
N VAL A 118 8.32 -5.41 -9.32
CA VAL A 118 7.70 -4.21 -8.75
C VAL A 118 6.22 -4.44 -8.45
N ALA A 119 5.46 -5.01 -9.40
CA ALA A 119 4.05 -5.34 -9.22
C ALA A 119 3.85 -6.28 -8.02
N GLU A 120 4.61 -7.39 -7.96
CA GLU A 120 4.54 -8.35 -6.86
C GLU A 120 4.76 -7.70 -5.48
N ILE A 121 5.76 -6.82 -5.36
CA ILE A 121 6.03 -6.12 -4.09
C ILE A 121 4.86 -5.21 -3.70
N ILE A 122 4.26 -4.51 -4.66
CA ILE A 122 3.13 -3.61 -4.42
C ILE A 122 1.89 -4.40 -4.01
N GLU A 123 1.58 -5.50 -4.68
CA GLU A 123 0.44 -6.35 -4.34
C GLU A 123 0.53 -6.92 -2.93
N VAL A 124 1.73 -7.38 -2.53
CA VAL A 124 1.97 -7.86 -1.16
C VAL A 124 1.69 -6.73 -0.17
N ARG A 125 2.16 -5.51 -0.46
CA ARG A 125 1.93 -4.36 0.40
C ARG A 125 0.47 -3.95 0.47
N GLU A 126 -0.24 -3.99 -0.66
CA GLU A 126 -1.67 -3.72 -0.73
C GLU A 126 -2.47 -4.74 0.09
N ALA A 127 -2.13 -6.04 -0.01
CA ALA A 127 -2.77 -7.09 0.76
C ALA A 127 -2.53 -6.97 2.28
N GLU A 128 -1.35 -6.52 2.70
CA GLU A 128 -1.07 -6.16 4.11
C GLU A 128 -1.97 -5.03 4.60
N LEU A 129 -2.07 -3.95 3.84
CA LEU A 129 -2.88 -2.79 4.20
C LEU A 129 -4.37 -3.13 4.25
N ARG A 130 -4.85 -3.94 3.31
CA ARG A 130 -6.23 -4.43 3.29
C ARG A 130 -6.55 -5.25 4.55
N ARG A 131 -5.67 -6.19 4.92
CA ARG A 131 -5.82 -6.96 6.16
C ARG A 131 -5.86 -6.07 7.40
N TRP A 132 -4.98 -5.08 7.48
CA TRP A 132 -4.96 -4.16 8.61
C TRP A 132 -6.25 -3.32 8.69
N ALA A 133 -6.75 -2.82 7.56
CA ALA A 133 -8.00 -2.07 7.52
C ALA A 133 -9.20 -2.93 7.97
N GLU A 134 -9.26 -4.19 7.53
CA GLU A 134 -10.29 -5.15 7.96
C GLU A 134 -10.23 -5.42 9.47
N GLU A 135 -9.04 -5.65 10.03
CA GLU A 135 -8.84 -5.84 11.47
C GLU A 135 -9.26 -4.62 12.28
N GLU A 136 -8.97 -3.42 11.78
CA GLU A 136 -9.35 -2.17 12.44
C GLU A 136 -10.87 -1.97 12.42
N GLU A 137 -11.54 -2.28 11.31
CA GLU A 137 -13.00 -2.22 11.22
C GLU A 137 -13.69 -3.23 12.14
N VAL A 138 -13.16 -4.46 12.23
CA VAL A 138 -13.64 -5.47 13.19
C VAL A 138 -13.46 -4.97 14.63
N ARG A 139 -12.30 -4.38 14.96
CA ARG A 139 -12.05 -3.80 16.29
C ARG A 139 -13.04 -2.66 16.60
N LYS A 140 -13.23 -1.72 15.67
CA LYS A 140 -14.20 -0.62 15.80
C LYS A 140 -15.63 -1.13 15.94
N PHE A 141 -16.00 -2.20 15.24
CA PHE A 141 -17.29 -2.85 15.39
C PHE A 141 -17.48 -3.40 16.80
N HIS A 142 -16.52 -4.15 17.33
CA HIS A 142 -16.61 -4.69 18.70
C HIS A 142 -16.69 -3.59 19.77
N ILE A 143 -15.94 -2.50 19.62
CA ILE A 143 -16.03 -1.34 20.52
C ILE A 143 -17.44 -0.73 20.46
N ARG A 144 -17.99 -0.52 19.26
CA ARG A 144 -19.34 0.02 19.07
C ARG A 144 -20.42 -0.90 19.65
N GLN A 145 -20.29 -2.21 19.50
CA GLN A 145 -21.22 -3.17 20.09
C GLN A 145 -21.16 -3.14 21.61
N ARG A 146 -19.96 -3.21 22.19
CA ARG A 146 -19.79 -3.11 23.65
C ARG A 146 -20.36 -1.82 24.22
N ALA A 147 -20.20 -0.70 23.52
CA ALA A 147 -20.79 0.57 23.93
C ALA A 147 -22.33 0.50 23.96
N ARG A 148 -22.95 -0.13 22.95
CA ARG A 148 -24.41 -0.36 22.93
C ARG A 148 -24.87 -1.30 24.03
N ASP A 149 -24.12 -2.35 24.31
CA ASP A 149 -24.45 -3.32 25.35
C ASP A 149 -24.44 -2.62 26.73
N ILE A 150 -23.43 -1.77 27.00
CA ILE A 150 -23.36 -0.95 28.22
C ILE A 150 -24.53 0.03 28.27
N GLU A 151 -24.84 0.75 27.18
CA GLU A 151 -25.99 1.66 27.12
C GLU A 151 -27.33 0.92 27.36
N ALA A 152 -27.46 -0.33 26.90
CA ALA A 152 -28.65 -1.15 27.12
C ALA A 152 -28.76 -1.63 28.57
N GLU A 153 -27.65 -2.03 29.19
CA GLU A 153 -27.58 -2.38 30.62
C GLU A 153 -27.90 -1.17 31.51
N GLU A 154 -27.43 0.03 31.17
CA GLU A 154 -27.74 1.28 31.90
C GLU A 154 -29.18 1.77 31.65
N ALA A 155 -29.80 1.40 30.52
CA ALA A 155 -31.17 1.78 30.17
C ALA A 155 -32.23 0.82 30.69
N GLU A 156 -31.86 -0.36 31.22
CA GLU A 156 -32.78 -1.12 32.07
C GLU A 156 -33.04 -0.29 33.32
N PRO A 157 -34.28 0.22 33.53
CA PRO A 157 -34.60 0.82 34.80
C PRO A 157 -34.40 -0.27 35.85
N ASP A 158 -33.62 0.05 36.89
CA ASP A 158 -33.59 -0.66 38.16
C ASP A 158 -35.05 -0.98 38.52
N SER A 159 -35.49 -2.18 38.14
CA SER A 159 -36.81 -2.70 38.47
C SER A 159 -36.66 -3.05 39.92
N GLY A 160 -36.73 -2.01 40.76
CA GLY A 160 -36.67 -2.12 42.18
C GLY A 160 -37.67 -3.19 42.56
N ASP A 161 -37.13 -4.33 42.96
CA ASP A 161 -37.84 -5.37 43.69
C ASP A 161 -38.24 -4.74 45.04
N TYR A 162 -39.26 -3.90 44.97
CA TYR A 162 -40.24 -3.78 46.03
C TYR A 162 -40.87 -5.16 46.14
N LEU A 163 -40.35 -5.97 47.06
CA LEU A 163 -41.08 -6.77 48.04
C LEU A 163 -40.11 -7.78 48.70
N ASP A 164 -39.47 -7.35 49.80
CA ASP A 164 -39.43 -8.20 50.99
C ASP A 164 -39.35 -7.34 52.25
N SER A 165 -40.52 -6.89 52.70
CA SER A 165 -40.70 -6.15 53.95
C SER A 165 -40.90 -7.12 55.13
N GLU A 166 -39.96 -8.03 55.36
CA GLU A 166 -39.94 -8.87 56.58
C GLU A 166 -38.50 -9.25 56.97
N PHE A 167 -37.62 -8.30 57.30
CA PHE A 167 -36.50 -8.59 58.21
C PHE A 167 -35.88 -7.31 58.78
N ALA A 168 -36.73 -6.46 59.37
CA ALA A 168 -36.27 -5.35 60.20
C ALA A 168 -36.22 -5.78 61.67
N GLU A 169 -35.36 -6.75 61.98
CA GLU A 169 -34.90 -6.97 63.35
C GLU A 169 -33.64 -7.83 63.34
N SER A 170 -32.67 -7.47 64.18
CA SER A 170 -31.43 -8.20 64.46
C SER A 170 -30.19 -7.80 63.64
N LEU A 171 -29.70 -6.58 63.89
CA LEU A 171 -28.27 -6.25 63.73
C LEU A 171 -27.78 -5.45 64.95
N GLU A 172 -27.86 -6.08 66.12
CA GLU A 172 -26.91 -5.84 67.22
C GLU A 172 -25.96 -7.04 67.26
N GLU A 173 -24.78 -6.91 66.63
CA GLU A 173 -23.47 -7.19 67.24
C GLU A 173 -22.37 -7.21 66.18
N GLN A 174 -21.30 -6.49 66.48
CA GLN A 174 -20.24 -6.08 65.57
C GLN A 174 -19.14 -7.13 65.44
N GLY A 175 -18.44 -7.09 64.30
CA GLY A 175 -17.03 -7.46 64.22
C GLY A 175 -16.30 -6.60 63.19
N PRO A 176 -15.27 -5.81 63.56
CA PRO A 176 -14.62 -4.88 62.64
C PRO A 176 -13.57 -5.58 61.75
N VAL A 177 -13.71 -5.44 60.43
CA VAL A 177 -12.72 -5.93 59.46
C VAL A 177 -11.71 -4.82 59.14
N ARG A 178 -10.52 -4.96 59.74
CA ARG A 178 -9.18 -4.45 59.36
C ARG A 178 -9.04 -3.10 58.62
N GLY A 179 -8.34 -2.17 59.27
CA GLY A 179 -7.60 -1.07 58.63
C GLY A 179 -7.35 0.15 59.52
N PHE A 180 -8.17 0.31 60.55
CA PHE A 180 -8.14 1.47 61.43
C PHE A 180 -8.26 1.04 62.89
N ARG A 181 -7.56 1.73 63.79
CA ARG A 181 -7.68 1.55 65.24
C ARG A 181 -8.11 2.89 65.85
N ILE A 182 -9.13 2.82 66.71
CA ILE A 182 -9.59 3.99 67.49
C ILE A 182 -8.74 4.07 68.76
N THR A 183 -8.13 5.23 69.01
CA THR A 183 -7.39 5.51 70.25
C THR A 183 -8.35 5.84 71.38
N ARG A 184 -7.87 5.87 72.63
CA ARG A 184 -8.73 6.03 73.82
C ARG A 184 -9.48 7.37 73.87
N ASP A 185 -9.06 8.34 73.06
CA ASP A 185 -9.65 9.67 72.92
C ASP A 185 -10.60 9.77 71.71
N GLY A 186 -10.93 8.66 71.06
CA GLY A 186 -11.92 8.58 69.99
C GLY A 186 -11.39 8.91 68.58
N GLU A 187 -10.07 9.07 68.43
CA GLU A 187 -9.46 9.42 67.15
C GLU A 187 -9.16 8.18 66.29
N LEU A 188 -9.51 8.23 65.01
CA LEU A 188 -9.44 7.08 64.09
C LEU A 188 -8.11 7.09 63.35
N VAL A 189 -7.18 6.18 63.69
CA VAL A 189 -5.83 6.14 63.12
C VAL A 189 -5.68 4.97 62.17
N ARG A 190 -5.20 5.24 60.94
CA ARG A 190 -4.93 4.23 59.89
C ARG A 190 -3.69 3.42 60.24
N VAL A 191 -3.82 2.09 60.31
CA VAL A 191 -2.67 1.20 60.52
C VAL A 191 -2.01 0.92 59.16
N LYS A 192 -0.74 1.31 58.98
CA LYS A 192 0.00 0.99 57.76
C LYS A 192 0.16 -0.52 57.62
N PRO A 193 -0.08 -1.10 56.43
CA PRO A 193 0.23 -2.49 56.17
C PRO A 193 1.75 -2.73 56.20
N ARG A 194 2.12 -3.91 56.69
CA ARG A 194 3.50 -4.39 56.84
C ARG A 194 4.15 -4.51 55.45
N GLU A 195 5.34 -3.91 55.30
CA GLU A 195 6.18 -4.04 54.09
C GLU A 195 6.47 -5.52 53.80
N VAL A 196 6.32 -5.91 52.54
CA VAL A 196 6.78 -7.18 51.99
C VAL A 196 8.11 -6.85 51.32
N ASP A 197 9.19 -7.50 51.77
CA ASP A 197 10.54 -7.25 51.30
C ASP A 197 10.69 -7.58 49.79
N ASP A 198 11.17 -6.60 49.01
CA ASP A 198 11.48 -6.69 47.58
C ASP A 198 12.76 -7.49 47.30
N ALA A 199 12.76 -8.80 47.59
CA ALA A 199 13.92 -9.65 47.39
C ALA A 199 13.60 -10.92 46.59
N ASP A 200 13.16 -10.78 45.32
CA ASP A 200 13.32 -11.89 44.35
C ASP A 200 13.22 -11.52 42.86
N LEU A 201 13.72 -10.35 42.44
CA LEU A 201 13.95 -10.06 41.01
C LEU A 201 15.44 -10.07 40.69
N SER A 202 16.06 -11.24 40.82
CA SER A 202 17.38 -11.50 40.24
C SER A 202 17.22 -11.70 38.73
N SER A 203 17.40 -10.62 37.98
CA SER A 203 17.55 -10.69 36.51
C SER A 203 18.95 -11.26 36.19
N PRO A 204 19.08 -12.27 35.31
CA PRO A 204 20.40 -12.67 34.84
C PRO A 204 20.96 -11.60 33.90
N SER A 205 22.06 -11.02 34.35
CA SER A 205 23.00 -10.14 33.64
C SER A 205 23.25 -10.61 32.19
N LEU A 206 22.85 -9.79 31.21
CA LEU A 206 23.47 -9.85 29.88
C LEU A 206 24.92 -9.37 30.04
N GLY A 207 25.87 -10.28 29.80
CA GLY A 207 27.27 -9.92 29.70
C GLY A 207 27.53 -9.17 28.39
N ASP A 208 28.02 -7.95 28.54
CA ASP A 208 28.84 -7.27 27.54
C ASP A 208 30.15 -8.05 27.37
N GLU A 209 30.45 -8.53 26.16
CA GLU A 209 31.84 -8.63 25.71
C GLU A 209 31.94 -8.08 24.27
N GLU A 210 32.49 -6.88 24.26
CA GLU A 210 32.99 -6.10 23.15
C GLU A 210 34.34 -6.67 22.65
N GLU A 211 34.68 -6.33 21.41
CA GLU A 211 36.01 -6.36 20.78
C GLU A 211 36.60 -7.69 20.27
N ALA A 212 36.66 -7.83 18.94
CA ALA A 212 37.83 -7.41 18.14
C ALA A 212 37.88 -8.16 16.79
N GLY A 213 37.85 -7.42 15.67
CA GLY A 213 38.41 -7.92 14.40
C GLY A 213 39.93 -7.70 14.35
N PRO A 214 40.57 -7.71 13.17
CA PRO A 214 40.45 -8.58 12.01
C PRO A 214 41.78 -9.32 11.72
N GLY A 215 41.75 -10.36 10.88
CA GLY A 215 42.94 -11.03 10.36
C GLY A 215 42.62 -11.86 9.13
#